data_AF-A0A6C0IGE8-F1
#
_entry.id   AF-A0A6C0IGE8-F1
#
_cell.length_a   1.000
_cell.length_b   1.000
_cell.length_c   1.000
_cell.angle_alpha   90.00
_cell.angle_beta   90.00
_cell.angle_gamma   90.00
#
_symmetry.space_group_name_H-M   'P 1'
#
loop_
_entity.id
_entity.type
_entity.pdbx_description
1 polymer ?
#
loop_
_entity_poly.entity_id
_entity_poly.type
_entity_poly.pdbx_seq_one_letter_code
_entity_poly.pdbx_strand_id
1 'polypeptide(L)'
;MGSFFSRNTSNTKTTENSFTNFYEVIDYIATYYILTMDFKSLSKLTEKEYCDNLIVLTSDIIKRYFTDLEVTYLEQRIKKGLEVNELTKDNIIFLNKDQLEQLDIENDAKKSIRKKRVCLGIAKYYIKIAHLYAAIMMTINPIYIYKDETGNTVRRGLLEKNLIPKNAKRVKVNVNICDNRIKALKKSETILDETIMNPEICTMNLNKDNSIKSLSDEPGIQELMQLYLDDKYDYSTGTFTGMSEETQKQFEKDLKTFYTTFTGEQEMDSNIKSFSDIKLKDATKEYKKCDSANPDFMGKYKVDKNDKLFIDYSSNIRDMINRASSKQSELLSVVNEIFTFVIDPFTKKKRIRISPILTDELLQKAVEKARKIIIELYVSCETDYVKGIHLYEAIVEKKIFESLKNQEKNLQKEKEKTIQETRDIELNSKNSKNNIIINPELNTHTQIV
;
A
#
# COMPACT_ATOMS: atom_id res chain seq x y z
N MET A 1 -56.93 51.84 -29.70
CA MET A 1 -55.69 51.87 -30.51
C MET A 1 -54.89 53.09 -30.05
N GLY A 2 -53.67 53.04 -29.55
CA GLY A 2 -52.69 51.98 -29.32
C GLY A 2 -51.38 52.65 -28.87
N SER A 3 -50.67 51.96 -27.96
CA SER A 3 -49.23 52.02 -27.58
C SER A 3 -48.54 53.37 -27.31
N PHE A 4 -48.03 53.64 -26.09
CA PHE A 4 -46.79 53.13 -25.44
C PHE A 4 -45.50 53.33 -26.25
N PHE A 5 -44.53 54.05 -25.69
CA PHE A 5 -43.16 53.56 -25.41
C PHE A 5 -42.43 54.53 -24.44
N SER A 6 -42.31 54.10 -23.18
CA SER A 6 -41.38 54.66 -22.19
C SER A 6 -40.11 53.81 -22.19
N ARG A 7 -38.95 54.47 -22.11
CA ARG A 7 -37.62 53.87 -22.08
C ARG A 7 -37.45 52.98 -20.85
N ASN A 8 -37.32 51.66 -21.06
CA ASN A 8 -36.77 50.75 -20.06
C ASN A 8 -35.24 50.82 -20.08
N THR A 9 -34.67 51.32 -18.99
CA THR A 9 -33.28 51.09 -18.60
C THR A 9 -33.09 49.60 -18.31
N SER A 10 -32.38 48.91 -19.19
CA SER A 10 -31.90 47.55 -18.95
C SER A 10 -30.78 47.60 -17.89
N ASN A 11 -31.13 47.32 -16.64
CA ASN A 11 -30.16 46.91 -15.63
C ASN A 11 -29.61 45.53 -16.03
N THR A 12 -28.46 45.50 -16.67
CA THR A 12 -27.64 44.30 -16.83
C THR A 12 -27.22 43.83 -15.44
N LYS A 13 -27.88 42.78 -14.93
CA LYS A 13 -27.41 42.02 -13.76
C LYS A 13 -26.02 41.49 -14.08
N THR A 14 -24.99 42.08 -13.48
CA THR A 14 -23.69 41.45 -13.32
C THR A 14 -23.91 40.14 -12.57
N THR A 15 -23.69 39.01 -13.24
CA THR A 15 -23.61 37.71 -12.56
C THR A 15 -22.36 37.74 -11.68
N GLU A 16 -22.54 38.09 -10.42
CA GLU A 16 -21.49 38.03 -9.42
C GLU A 16 -20.95 36.60 -9.37
N ASN A 17 -19.64 36.45 -9.62
CA ASN A 17 -18.95 35.20 -9.37
C ASN A 17 -18.86 35.08 -7.84
N SER A 18 -19.79 34.37 -7.21
CA SER A 18 -19.76 34.05 -5.78
C SER A 18 -20.04 32.56 -5.59
N PHE A 19 -19.49 32.00 -4.50
CA PHE A 19 -19.97 30.69 -4.04
C PHE A 19 -21.42 30.83 -3.65
N THR A 20 -22.27 29.92 -4.14
CA THR A 20 -23.71 29.98 -3.90
C THR A 20 -24.05 29.77 -2.43
N ASN A 21 -23.23 29.00 -1.70
CA ASN A 21 -23.44 28.71 -0.29
C ASN A 21 -22.11 28.55 0.48
N PHE A 22 -22.10 28.88 1.78
CA PHE A 22 -20.89 28.80 2.63
C PHE A 22 -20.31 27.38 2.73
N TYR A 23 -21.14 26.34 2.71
CA TYR A 23 -20.68 24.94 2.83
C TYR A 23 -19.84 24.50 1.64
N GLU A 24 -20.05 25.10 0.46
CA GLU A 24 -19.19 24.86 -0.70
C GLU A 24 -17.77 25.33 -0.41
N VAL A 25 -17.63 26.49 0.25
CA VAL A 25 -16.34 27.06 0.65
C VAL A 25 -15.61 26.11 1.61
N ILE A 26 -16.31 25.60 2.62
CA ILE A 26 -15.72 24.65 3.57
C ILE A 26 -15.28 23.37 2.85
N ASP A 27 -16.13 22.80 1.99
CA ASP A 27 -15.78 21.61 1.21
C ASP A 27 -14.55 21.84 0.33
N TYR A 28 -14.43 23.01 -0.31
CA TYR A 28 -13.25 23.37 -1.10
C TYR A 28 -12.00 23.50 -0.25
N ILE A 29 -12.07 24.18 0.89
CA ILE A 29 -10.95 24.35 1.82
C ILE A 29 -10.51 22.98 2.32
N ALA A 30 -11.43 22.18 2.84
CA ALA A 30 -11.16 20.84 3.34
C ALA A 30 -10.55 19.96 2.25
N THR A 31 -11.11 19.98 1.04
CA THR A 31 -10.56 19.22 -0.10
C THR A 31 -9.15 19.66 -0.46
N TYR A 32 -8.91 20.97 -0.51
CA TYR A 32 -7.58 21.48 -0.81
C TYR A 32 -6.56 20.99 0.22
N TYR A 33 -6.86 21.11 1.51
CA TYR A 33 -5.99 20.58 2.56
C TYR A 33 -5.79 19.07 2.39
N ILE A 34 -6.86 18.28 2.34
CA ILE A 34 -6.79 16.81 2.25
C ILE A 34 -5.96 16.35 1.03
N LEU A 35 -6.17 16.94 -0.14
CA LEU A 35 -5.49 16.54 -1.38
C LEU A 35 -4.05 17.09 -1.51
N THR A 36 -3.65 18.05 -0.67
CA THR A 36 -2.31 18.66 -0.71
C THR A 36 -1.45 18.33 0.50
N MET A 37 -2.03 17.73 1.54
CA MET A 37 -1.28 17.18 2.68
C MET A 37 -0.20 16.22 2.19
N ASP A 38 1.00 16.29 2.74
CA ASP A 38 2.05 15.31 2.44
C ASP A 38 1.86 14.02 3.25
N PHE A 39 2.63 12.97 2.92
CA PHE A 39 2.56 11.69 3.62
C PHE A 39 2.90 11.82 5.11
N LYS A 40 3.85 12.71 5.48
CA LYS A 40 4.17 12.96 6.88
C LYS A 40 2.98 13.52 7.65
N SER A 41 2.25 14.45 7.06
CA SER A 41 1.06 15.06 7.67
C SER A 41 -0.11 14.09 7.73
N LEU A 42 -0.29 13.26 6.70
CA LEU A 42 -1.28 12.18 6.70
C LEU A 42 -0.97 11.13 7.79
N SER A 43 0.30 10.74 7.93
CA SER A 43 0.75 9.84 9.00
C SER A 43 0.50 10.46 10.38
N LYS A 44 0.75 11.76 10.57
CA LYS A 44 0.41 12.45 11.81
C LYS A 44 -1.08 12.43 12.15
N LEU A 45 -1.97 12.35 11.16
CA LEU A 45 -3.40 12.17 11.46
C LEU A 45 -3.66 10.85 12.20
N THR A 46 -2.79 9.84 12.05
CA THR A 46 -2.90 8.59 12.81
C THR A 46 -2.50 8.74 14.27
N GLU A 47 -1.74 9.79 14.61
CA GLU A 47 -1.41 10.10 15.99
C GLU A 47 -2.64 10.67 16.69
N LYS A 48 -3.15 9.91 17.66
CA LYS A 48 -4.37 10.24 18.40
C LYS A 48 -4.37 11.69 18.91
N GLU A 49 -3.32 12.10 19.61
CA GLU A 49 -3.21 13.44 20.18
C GLU A 49 -3.25 14.55 19.12
N TYR A 50 -2.55 14.35 17.99
CA TYR A 50 -2.54 15.32 16.90
C TYR A 50 -3.91 15.46 16.24
N CYS A 51 -4.57 14.33 15.96
CA CYS A 51 -5.90 14.29 15.36
C CYS A 51 -6.94 14.96 16.27
N ASP A 52 -6.93 14.60 17.54
CA ASP A 52 -7.83 15.13 18.57
C ASP A 52 -7.70 16.66 18.67
N ASN A 53 -6.46 17.17 18.73
CA ASN A 53 -6.19 18.61 18.73
C ASN A 53 -6.69 19.29 17.46
N LEU A 54 -6.51 18.66 16.29
CA LEU A 54 -6.97 19.21 15.02
C LEU A 54 -8.50 19.28 14.95
N ILE A 55 -9.21 18.29 15.48
CA ILE A 55 -10.68 18.30 15.60
C ILE A 55 -11.13 19.48 16.46
N VAL A 56 -10.52 19.66 17.64
CA VAL A 56 -10.86 20.75 18.58
C VAL A 56 -10.61 22.11 17.93
N LEU A 57 -9.44 22.32 17.33
CA LEU A 57 -9.10 23.57 16.64
C LEU A 57 -10.07 23.87 15.50
N THR A 58 -10.41 22.86 14.70
CA THR A 58 -11.35 23.02 13.58
C THR A 58 -12.76 23.37 14.08
N SER A 59 -13.21 22.74 15.16
CA SER A 59 -14.48 23.05 15.81
C SER A 59 -14.55 24.49 16.32
N ASP A 60 -13.48 24.97 16.94
CA ASP A 60 -13.39 26.35 17.45
C ASP A 60 -13.39 27.38 16.30
N ILE A 61 -12.73 27.06 15.18
CA ILE A 61 -12.80 27.88 13.95
C ILE A 61 -14.24 27.93 13.44
N ILE A 62 -14.93 26.78 13.32
CA ILE A 62 -16.32 26.74 12.86
C ILE A 62 -17.22 27.59 13.78
N LYS A 63 -17.06 27.43 15.10
CA LYS A 63 -17.84 28.17 16.08
C LYS A 63 -17.65 29.69 15.98
N ARG A 64 -16.42 30.14 15.70
CA ARG A 64 -16.04 31.57 15.66
C ARG A 64 -16.48 32.26 14.37
N TYR A 65 -16.37 31.58 13.23
CA TYR A 65 -16.55 32.21 11.93
C TYR A 65 -17.92 31.97 11.28
N PHE A 66 -18.71 31.01 11.76
CA PHE A 66 -20.01 30.67 11.20
C PHE A 66 -21.17 30.99 12.15
N THR A 67 -22.27 31.45 11.55
CA THR A 67 -23.53 31.72 12.24
C THR A 67 -24.23 30.42 12.65
N ASP A 68 -25.17 30.51 13.61
CA ASP A 68 -25.91 29.33 14.08
C ASP A 68 -26.73 28.68 12.94
N LEU A 69 -27.25 29.48 12.02
CA LEU A 69 -27.99 29.00 10.84
C LEU A 69 -27.09 28.21 9.89
N GLU A 70 -25.89 28.74 9.59
CA GLU A 70 -24.90 28.06 8.74
C GLU A 70 -24.45 26.74 9.39
N VAL A 71 -24.13 26.76 10.69
CA VAL A 71 -23.74 25.55 11.42
C VAL A 71 -24.86 24.49 11.38
N THR A 72 -26.12 24.90 11.58
CA THR A 72 -27.28 24.00 11.54
C THR A 72 -27.48 23.42 10.14
N TYR A 73 -27.35 24.24 9.10
CA TYR A 73 -27.47 23.78 7.72
C TYR A 73 -26.36 22.77 7.37
N LEU A 74 -25.11 23.04 7.78
CA LEU A 74 -24.00 22.12 7.53
C LEU A 74 -24.21 20.78 8.23
N GLU A 75 -24.70 20.79 9.47
CA GLU A 75 -25.05 19.59 10.21
C GLU A 75 -26.17 18.80 9.52
N GLN A 76 -27.25 19.47 9.07
CA GLN A 76 -28.34 18.82 8.34
C GLN A 76 -27.81 18.16 7.07
N ARG A 77 -27.00 18.87 6.28
CA ARG A 77 -26.42 18.36 5.04
C ARG A 77 -25.58 17.11 5.29
N ILE A 78 -24.73 17.14 6.31
CA ILE A 78 -23.88 16.00 6.68
C ILE A 78 -24.75 14.80 7.11
N LYS A 79 -25.82 15.02 7.87
CA LYS A 79 -26.68 13.94 8.36
C LYS A 79 -27.64 13.37 7.31
N LYS A 80 -28.24 14.22 6.49
CA LYS A 80 -29.40 13.89 5.61
C LYS A 80 -29.16 14.12 4.12
N GLY A 81 -28.03 14.74 3.74
CA GLY A 81 -27.74 15.14 2.36
C GLY A 81 -28.37 16.47 1.98
N LEU A 82 -28.29 16.83 0.70
CA LEU A 82 -28.99 18.01 0.17
C LEU A 82 -30.46 17.68 -0.07
N GLU A 83 -31.37 18.43 0.55
CA GLU A 83 -32.79 18.42 0.17
C GLU A 83 -32.93 19.14 -1.17
N VAL A 84 -33.19 18.38 -2.24
CA VAL A 84 -33.52 18.95 -3.56
C VAL A 84 -34.98 19.36 -3.54
N ASN A 85 -35.28 20.53 -3.00
CA ASN A 85 -36.56 21.18 -3.29
C ASN A 85 -36.43 21.84 -4.68
N GLU A 86 -37.12 21.26 -5.67
CA GLU A 86 -37.25 21.79 -7.05
C GLU A 86 -38.11 23.07 -7.09
N LEU A 87 -37.81 24.08 -6.28
CA LEU A 87 -38.44 25.40 -6.42
C LEU A 87 -37.42 26.50 -6.20
N THR A 88 -36.97 27.04 -7.33
CA THR A 88 -36.57 28.45 -7.57
C THR A 88 -35.43 29.04 -6.76
N LYS A 89 -34.41 29.50 -7.51
CA LYS A 89 -33.58 30.65 -7.18
C LYS A 89 -34.44 31.79 -6.65
N ASP A 90 -34.54 31.92 -5.34
CA ASP A 90 -34.73 33.16 -4.59
C ASP A 90 -34.60 32.79 -3.11
N ASN A 91 -33.62 33.40 -2.43
CA ASN A 91 -33.36 33.41 -0.99
C ASN A 91 -33.94 32.25 -0.15
N ILE A 92 -33.06 31.33 0.26
CA ILE A 92 -33.13 30.55 1.51
C ILE A 92 -34.57 30.05 1.80
N ILE A 93 -35.01 29.05 1.06
CA ILE A 93 -36.33 28.45 1.25
C ILE A 93 -36.31 27.56 2.48
N PHE A 94 -36.86 28.13 3.56
CA PHE A 94 -37.86 27.52 4.42
C PHE A 94 -37.43 26.31 5.26
N LEU A 95 -36.55 26.57 6.23
CA LEU A 95 -36.68 25.90 7.52
C LEU A 95 -37.94 26.47 8.20
N ASN A 96 -38.89 25.60 8.56
CA ASN A 96 -40.06 25.98 9.35
C ASN A 96 -39.58 26.77 10.58
N LYS A 97 -40.04 28.02 10.68
CA LYS A 97 -39.72 28.94 11.77
C LYS A 97 -40.02 28.31 13.14
N ASP A 98 -41.04 27.46 13.19
CA ASP A 98 -41.51 26.75 14.39
C ASP A 98 -40.53 25.65 14.87
N GLN A 99 -39.70 25.07 13.98
CA GLN A 99 -38.61 24.15 14.36
C GLN A 99 -37.33 24.90 14.75
N LEU A 100 -37.13 26.11 14.20
CA LEU A 100 -36.06 27.03 14.58
C LEU A 100 -36.34 27.68 15.94
N GLU A 101 -37.59 27.97 16.28
CA GLU A 101 -38.00 28.49 17.59
C GLU A 101 -37.91 27.42 18.70
N GLN A 102 -38.06 26.13 18.36
CA GLN A 102 -37.71 25.02 19.28
C GLN A 102 -36.18 24.80 19.42
N LEU A 103 -35.38 25.35 18.49
CA LEU A 103 -33.93 25.46 18.60
C LEU A 103 -33.50 26.76 19.29
N ASP A 104 -34.42 27.68 19.55
CA ASP A 104 -34.20 28.87 20.38
C ASP A 104 -34.35 28.48 21.86
N ILE A 105 -33.33 27.75 22.31
CA ILE A 105 -33.28 27.05 23.59
C ILE A 105 -33.00 28.04 24.72
N GLU A 106 -33.87 28.07 25.72
CA GLU A 106 -33.69 28.81 26.98
C GLU A 106 -32.31 28.51 27.65
N ASN A 107 -31.60 29.61 28.00
CA ASN A 107 -30.28 29.76 28.65
C ASN A 107 -29.00 29.64 27.78
N ASP A 108 -28.23 30.74 27.73
CA ASP A 108 -26.97 30.94 26.98
C ASP A 108 -25.88 29.88 27.22
N ALA A 109 -25.76 29.38 28.46
CA ALA A 109 -24.76 28.37 28.80
C ALA A 109 -25.03 27.01 28.11
N LYS A 110 -26.30 26.60 28.03
CA LYS A 110 -26.70 25.35 27.36
C LYS A 110 -26.62 25.49 25.83
N LYS A 111 -26.92 26.69 25.29
CA LYS A 111 -26.76 27.04 23.87
C LYS A 111 -25.30 26.92 23.41
N SER A 112 -24.36 27.47 24.18
CA SER A 112 -22.91 27.39 23.86
C SER A 112 -22.37 25.95 23.87
N ILE A 113 -22.85 25.10 24.79
CA ILE A 113 -22.45 23.68 24.86
C ILE A 113 -23.01 22.88 23.69
N ARG A 114 -24.30 23.06 23.34
CA ARG A 114 -24.92 22.39 22.19
C ARG A 114 -24.23 22.79 20.89
N LYS A 115 -24.01 24.09 20.65
CA LYS A 115 -23.26 24.59 19.48
C LYS A 115 -21.86 23.97 19.40
N LYS A 116 -21.13 23.88 20.52
CA LYS A 116 -19.81 23.22 20.57
C LYS A 116 -19.88 21.76 20.12
N ARG A 117 -20.88 21.00 20.57
CA ARG A 117 -21.05 19.59 20.16
C ARG A 117 -21.34 19.44 18.67
N VAL A 118 -22.17 20.32 18.09
CA VAL A 118 -22.45 20.34 16.66
C VAL A 118 -21.19 20.67 15.86
N CYS A 119 -20.42 21.68 16.26
CA CYS A 119 -19.16 22.05 15.61
C CYS A 119 -18.13 20.91 15.67
N LEU A 120 -18.05 20.18 16.79
CA LEU A 120 -17.23 18.97 16.91
C LEU A 120 -17.71 17.88 15.94
N GLY A 121 -19.02 17.68 15.80
CA GLY A 121 -19.60 16.75 14.82
C GLY A 121 -19.18 17.07 13.38
N ILE A 122 -19.28 18.34 12.99
CA ILE A 122 -18.87 18.82 11.66
C ILE A 122 -17.35 18.62 11.46
N ALA A 123 -16.54 18.98 12.45
CA ALA A 123 -15.09 18.81 12.37
C ALA A 123 -14.71 17.34 12.17
N LYS A 124 -15.33 16.42 12.93
CA LYS A 124 -15.12 14.97 12.77
C LYS A 124 -15.42 14.46 11.38
N TYR A 125 -16.52 14.93 10.77
CA TYR A 125 -16.89 14.52 9.43
C TYR A 125 -15.76 14.80 8.43
N TYR A 126 -15.19 16.01 8.44
CA TYR A 126 -14.07 16.36 7.56
C TYR A 126 -12.78 15.61 7.90
N ILE A 127 -12.49 15.38 9.18
CA ILE A 127 -11.32 14.61 9.60
C ILE A 127 -11.44 13.13 9.22
N LYS A 128 -12.64 12.55 9.30
CA LYS A 128 -12.91 11.18 8.85
C LYS A 128 -12.72 11.01 7.35
N ILE A 129 -13.08 12.02 6.55
CA ILE A 129 -12.74 12.05 5.11
C ILE A 129 -11.23 12.05 4.92
N ALA A 130 -10.48 12.83 5.72
CA ALA A 130 -9.03 12.87 5.66
C ALA A 130 -8.40 11.51 6.02
N HIS A 131 -8.89 10.81 7.04
CA HIS A 131 -8.44 9.46 7.40
C HIS A 131 -8.72 8.44 6.30
N LEU A 132 -9.92 8.47 5.71
CA LEU A 132 -10.28 7.59 4.61
C LEU A 132 -9.37 7.81 3.40
N TYR A 133 -9.15 9.08 3.04
CA TYR A 133 -8.21 9.45 1.99
C TYR A 133 -6.77 9.01 2.31
N ALA A 134 -6.32 9.22 3.55
CA ALA A 134 -4.99 8.82 4.02
C ALA A 134 -4.80 7.30 3.87
N ALA A 135 -5.74 6.50 4.37
CA ALA A 135 -5.67 5.04 4.31
C ALA A 135 -5.59 4.53 2.86
N ILE A 136 -6.39 5.09 1.95
CA ILE A 136 -6.34 4.74 0.53
C ILE A 136 -4.99 5.14 -0.09
N MET A 137 -4.54 6.38 0.14
CA MET A 137 -3.33 6.91 -0.47
C MET A 137 -2.07 6.22 0.04
N MET A 138 -2.01 5.90 1.33
CA MET A 138 -0.91 5.16 1.95
C MET A 138 -0.91 3.68 1.58
N THR A 139 -2.08 3.09 1.34
CA THR A 139 -2.18 1.72 0.83
C THR A 139 -1.69 1.62 -0.61
N ILE A 140 -2.04 2.57 -1.48
CA ILE A 140 -1.54 2.57 -2.87
C ILE A 140 -0.05 2.94 -2.89
N ASN A 141 0.36 3.86 -2.02
CA ASN A 141 1.70 4.45 -1.89
C ASN A 141 2.41 4.77 -3.23
N PRO A 142 1.86 5.68 -4.05
CA PRO A 142 2.47 6.06 -5.32
C PRO A 142 3.68 7.01 -5.14
N ILE A 143 4.80 6.63 -5.74
CA ILE A 143 6.06 7.41 -5.81
C ILE A 143 6.37 7.75 -7.26
N TYR A 144 6.66 9.03 -7.51
CA TYR A 144 7.17 9.55 -8.77
C TYR A 144 8.69 9.68 -8.69
N ILE A 145 9.37 9.04 -9.64
CA ILE A 145 10.82 9.08 -9.79
C ILE A 145 11.14 9.92 -11.02
N TYR A 146 12.01 10.91 -10.88
CA TYR A 146 12.51 11.73 -11.98
C TYR A 146 13.97 12.14 -11.73
N LYS A 147 14.65 12.61 -12.78
CA LYS A 147 15.96 13.25 -12.64
C LYS A 147 15.78 14.75 -12.49
N ASP A 148 16.40 15.33 -11.48
CA ASP A 148 16.43 16.78 -11.32
C ASP A 148 17.43 17.46 -12.28
N GLU A 149 17.52 18.78 -12.20
CA GLU A 149 18.40 19.60 -13.06
C GLU A 149 19.89 19.26 -12.88
N THR A 150 20.27 18.66 -11.73
CA THR A 150 21.63 18.21 -11.43
C THR A 150 21.89 16.76 -11.87
N GLY A 151 20.89 16.09 -12.46
CA GLY A 151 20.97 14.70 -12.88
C GLY A 151 20.76 13.68 -11.75
N ASN A 152 20.48 14.14 -10.53
CA ASN A 152 20.24 13.28 -9.37
C ASN A 152 18.84 12.65 -9.45
N THR A 153 18.72 11.41 -8.99
CA THR A 153 17.43 10.70 -8.97
C THR A 153 16.64 11.13 -7.75
N VAL A 154 15.52 11.82 -7.97
CA VAL A 154 14.64 12.33 -6.93
C VAL A 154 13.36 11.50 -6.87
N ARG A 155 12.93 11.16 -5.66
CA ARG A 155 11.67 10.47 -5.37
C ARG A 155 10.71 11.45 -4.69
N ARG A 156 9.47 11.50 -5.17
CA ARG A 156 8.39 12.35 -4.62
C ARG A 156 7.08 11.59 -4.55
N GLY A 157 6.29 11.82 -3.51
CA GLY A 157 4.95 11.23 -3.39
C GLY A 157 3.93 11.84 -4.37
N LEU A 158 2.70 11.33 -4.43
CA LEU A 158 1.61 11.95 -5.22
C LEU A 158 1.32 13.39 -4.80
N LEU A 159 1.42 13.66 -3.51
CA LEU A 159 1.02 14.94 -2.91
C LEU A 159 2.05 16.04 -3.19
N GLU A 160 3.30 15.63 -3.43
CA GLU A 160 4.40 16.50 -3.86
C GLU A 160 4.52 16.59 -5.39
N LYS A 161 3.52 16.10 -6.14
CA LYS A 161 3.56 16.11 -7.62
C LYS A 161 3.70 17.53 -8.18
N ASN A 162 3.26 18.54 -7.45
CA ASN A 162 3.44 19.95 -7.77
C ASN A 162 4.91 20.41 -7.68
N LEU A 163 5.74 19.76 -6.85
CA LEU A 163 7.18 20.03 -6.74
C LEU A 163 7.99 19.37 -7.87
N ILE A 164 7.36 18.50 -8.67
CA ILE A 164 8.00 17.87 -9.82
C ILE A 164 8.03 18.88 -10.97
N PRO A 165 9.20 19.18 -11.56
CA PRO A 165 9.30 20.07 -12.71
C PRO A 165 8.39 19.60 -13.84
N LYS A 166 7.61 20.52 -14.43
CA LYS A 166 6.57 20.18 -15.43
C LYS A 166 7.09 19.41 -16.64
N ASN A 167 8.35 19.63 -17.00
CA ASN A 167 9.00 19.03 -18.16
C ASN A 167 9.85 17.79 -17.81
N ALA A 168 9.93 17.39 -16.54
CA ALA A 168 10.70 16.22 -16.14
C ALA A 168 10.00 14.93 -16.62
N LYS A 169 10.74 14.07 -17.34
CA LYS A 169 10.30 12.70 -17.61
C LYS A 169 10.24 11.96 -16.27
N ARG A 170 9.04 11.53 -15.89
CA ARG A 170 8.76 10.86 -14.61
C ARG A 170 8.30 9.43 -14.82
N VAL A 171 8.74 8.55 -13.93
CA VAL A 171 8.25 7.17 -13.82
C VAL A 171 7.45 7.09 -12.52
N LYS A 172 6.21 6.62 -12.60
CA LYS A 172 5.41 6.31 -11.41
C LYS A 172 5.71 4.87 -11.00
N VAL A 173 6.13 4.66 -9.76
CA VAL A 173 6.24 3.34 -9.13
C VAL A 173 5.42 3.35 -7.85
N ASN A 174 4.78 2.25 -7.52
CA ASN A 174 4.13 2.11 -6.23
C ASN A 174 5.08 1.38 -5.27
N VAL A 175 5.07 1.73 -3.99
CA VAL A 175 5.91 1.10 -2.96
C VAL A 175 5.04 0.75 -1.75
N ASN A 176 4.06 -0.12 -1.95
CA ASN A 176 3.24 -0.68 -0.87
C ASN A 176 3.69 -2.11 -0.52
N ILE A 177 2.98 -2.74 0.42
CA ILE A 177 3.18 -4.14 0.82
C ILE A 177 3.35 -5.04 -0.40
N CYS A 178 2.43 -4.97 -1.36
CA CYS A 178 2.49 -5.82 -2.55
C CYS A 178 3.67 -5.56 -3.46
N ASP A 179 3.97 -4.29 -3.74
CA ASP A 179 5.09 -3.95 -4.60
C ASP A 179 6.41 -4.46 -3.99
N ASN A 180 6.55 -4.41 -2.66
CA ASN A 180 7.70 -4.97 -1.95
C ASN A 180 7.79 -6.50 -2.14
N ARG A 181 6.68 -7.22 -1.97
CA ARG A 181 6.65 -8.69 -2.16
C ARG A 181 6.93 -9.10 -3.60
N ILE A 182 6.26 -8.46 -4.56
CA ILE A 182 6.45 -8.69 -5.99
C ILE A 182 7.89 -8.41 -6.39
N LYS A 183 8.47 -7.29 -5.93
CA LYS A 183 9.84 -6.90 -6.26
C LYS A 183 10.86 -7.91 -5.72
N ALA A 184 10.65 -8.41 -4.50
CA ALA A 184 11.53 -9.42 -3.92
C ALA A 184 11.53 -10.71 -4.75
N LEU A 185 10.36 -11.17 -5.20
CA LEU A 185 10.27 -12.35 -6.08
C LEU A 185 10.85 -12.08 -7.48
N LYS A 186 10.58 -10.92 -8.06
CA LYS A 186 10.92 -10.63 -9.47
C LYS A 186 12.42 -10.49 -9.75
N LYS A 187 13.27 -10.33 -8.74
CA LYS A 187 14.70 -10.04 -8.89
C LYS A 187 15.39 -11.12 -9.75
N SER A 188 15.62 -10.75 -11.01
CA SER A 188 16.14 -11.64 -12.06
C SER A 188 16.85 -10.82 -13.14
N GLU A 189 17.84 -11.45 -13.78
CA GLU A 189 18.57 -10.92 -14.93
C GLU A 189 18.29 -11.83 -16.14
N THR A 190 17.80 -11.27 -17.25
CA THR A 190 17.56 -12.05 -18.48
C THR A 190 18.79 -11.97 -19.38
N ILE A 191 19.32 -13.14 -19.78
CA ILE A 191 20.44 -13.25 -20.72
C ILE A 191 20.03 -14.23 -21.83
N LEU A 192 19.83 -13.72 -23.05
CA LEU A 192 19.26 -14.47 -24.19
C LEU A 192 17.96 -15.20 -23.83
N ASP A 193 17.96 -16.55 -23.88
CA ASP A 193 16.83 -17.46 -23.63
C ASP A 193 16.77 -18.01 -22.21
N GLU A 194 17.75 -17.67 -21.38
CA GLU A 194 17.84 -18.12 -19.99
C GLU A 194 17.62 -16.94 -19.04
N THR A 195 17.02 -17.24 -17.90
CA THR A 195 16.80 -16.26 -16.84
C THR A 195 17.61 -16.65 -15.62
N ILE A 196 18.41 -15.72 -15.10
CA ILE A 196 19.11 -15.88 -13.82
C ILE A 196 18.18 -15.35 -12.73
N MET A 197 17.74 -16.24 -11.85
CA MET A 197 16.87 -15.91 -10.72
C MET A 197 17.70 -15.72 -9.44
N ASN A 198 17.41 -14.65 -8.70
CA ASN A 198 17.98 -14.36 -7.39
C ASN A 198 16.98 -13.52 -6.58
N PRO A 199 15.84 -14.09 -6.14
CA PRO A 199 14.84 -13.37 -5.36
C PRO A 199 15.38 -12.99 -3.98
N GLU A 200 14.90 -11.87 -3.45
CA GLU A 200 15.32 -11.31 -2.17
C GLU A 200 14.40 -11.79 -1.03
N ILE A 201 14.41 -13.09 -0.75
CA ILE A 201 13.52 -13.72 0.25
C ILE A 201 14.10 -13.59 1.66
N CYS A 202 15.39 -13.90 1.82
CA CYS A 202 16.01 -14.06 3.14
C CYS A 202 16.15 -12.75 3.94
N THR A 203 16.10 -11.59 3.29
CA THR A 203 16.34 -10.29 3.92
C THR A 203 15.15 -9.32 3.86
N MET A 204 14.04 -9.70 3.21
CA MET A 204 12.92 -8.77 2.99
C MET A 204 12.34 -8.23 4.32
N ASN A 205 12.13 -9.11 5.28
CA ASN A 205 11.47 -8.80 6.55
C ASN A 205 12.45 -8.26 7.62
N LEU A 206 13.69 -7.93 7.25
CA LEU A 206 14.69 -7.40 8.15
C LEU A 206 14.82 -5.88 8.02
N ASN A 207 15.02 -5.23 9.15
CA ASN A 207 15.46 -3.85 9.26
C ASN A 207 16.95 -3.70 8.91
N LYS A 208 17.44 -2.46 8.80
CA LYS A 208 18.85 -2.17 8.50
C LYS A 208 19.82 -2.69 9.58
N ASP A 209 19.32 -2.86 10.80
CA ASP A 209 20.04 -3.40 11.96
C ASP A 209 19.84 -4.92 12.12
N ASN A 210 19.25 -5.58 11.12
CA ASN A 210 18.87 -7.00 11.11
C ASN A 210 17.80 -7.39 12.14
N SER A 211 17.13 -6.44 12.79
CA SER A 211 15.93 -6.75 13.58
C SER A 211 14.77 -7.13 12.67
N ILE A 212 13.86 -7.98 13.16
CA ILE A 212 12.67 -8.40 12.42
C ILE A 212 11.66 -7.25 12.41
N LYS A 213 11.17 -6.90 11.22
CA LYS A 213 10.09 -5.92 11.03
C LYS A 213 8.78 -6.41 11.63
N SER A 214 7.93 -5.48 12.03
CA SER A 214 6.51 -5.76 12.26
C SER A 214 5.66 -5.14 11.16
N LEU A 215 4.36 -5.43 11.17
CA LEU A 215 3.44 -4.78 10.24
C LEU A 215 3.39 -3.26 10.42
N SER A 216 3.79 -2.69 11.56
CA SER A 216 3.87 -1.23 11.68
C SER A 216 4.93 -0.60 10.78
N ASP A 217 5.93 -1.39 10.32
CA ASP A 217 6.94 -0.93 9.37
C ASP A 217 6.43 -0.93 7.92
N GLU A 218 5.24 -1.48 7.68
CA GLU A 218 4.64 -1.58 6.35
C GLU A 218 3.73 -0.38 6.04
N PRO A 219 3.83 0.21 4.84
CA PRO A 219 3.00 1.35 4.44
C PRO A 219 1.50 1.05 4.52
N GLY A 220 0.73 1.98 5.09
CA GLY A 220 -0.74 1.92 5.13
C GLY A 220 -1.34 1.14 6.32
N ILE A 221 -0.54 0.46 7.14
CA ILE A 221 -1.05 -0.30 8.30
C ILE A 221 -1.54 0.63 9.41
N GLN A 222 -0.82 1.71 9.69
CA GLN A 222 -1.22 2.68 10.71
C GLN A 222 -2.52 3.40 10.32
N GLU A 223 -2.66 3.77 9.05
CA GLU A 223 -3.86 4.43 8.54
C GLU A 223 -5.05 3.47 8.46
N LEU A 224 -4.82 2.19 8.14
CA LEU A 224 -5.86 1.17 8.22
C LEU A 224 -6.45 1.07 9.63
N MET A 225 -5.61 1.12 10.67
CA MET A 225 -6.07 1.09 12.07
C MET A 225 -7.05 2.24 12.38
N GLN A 226 -6.81 3.43 11.84
CA GLN A 226 -7.69 4.59 12.05
C GLN A 226 -9.09 4.37 11.50
N LEU A 227 -9.24 3.54 10.47
CA LEU A 227 -10.56 3.25 9.91
C LEU A 227 -11.45 2.48 10.88
N TYR A 228 -10.91 1.86 11.95
CA TYR A 228 -11.66 1.13 12.96
C TYR A 228 -12.06 1.98 14.18
N LEU A 229 -11.56 3.22 14.31
CA LEU A 229 -11.90 4.07 15.45
C LEU A 229 -13.17 4.89 15.17
N ASP A 230 -14.30 4.46 15.73
CA ASP A 230 -15.62 5.06 15.46
C ASP A 230 -16.46 5.36 16.72
N ASP A 231 -16.02 5.01 17.93
CA ASP A 231 -16.84 5.13 19.15
C ASP A 231 -16.09 5.68 20.38
N LYS A 232 -16.83 5.88 21.48
CA LYS A 232 -16.39 6.44 22.77
C LYS A 232 -15.76 7.81 22.60
N TYR A 233 -16.53 8.71 21.99
CA TYR A 233 -16.10 10.08 21.81
C TYR A 233 -16.34 10.91 23.07
N ASP A 234 -15.28 11.49 23.60
CA ASP A 234 -15.35 12.46 24.67
C ASP A 234 -15.53 13.87 24.09
N TYR A 235 -16.73 14.43 24.25
CA TYR A 235 -17.07 15.78 23.78
C TYR A 235 -16.42 16.92 24.59
N SER A 236 -15.84 16.61 25.74
CA SER A 236 -15.11 17.60 26.54
C SER A 236 -13.68 17.77 26.03
N THR A 237 -13.01 16.65 25.75
CA THR A 237 -11.62 16.60 25.27
C THR A 237 -11.50 16.58 23.75
N GLY A 238 -12.58 16.24 23.05
CA GLY A 238 -12.63 16.19 21.60
C GLY A 238 -12.07 14.90 21.01
N THR A 239 -12.02 13.80 21.79
CA THR A 239 -11.22 12.61 21.47
C THR A 239 -12.02 11.34 21.24
N PHE A 240 -11.64 10.52 20.26
CA PHE A 240 -12.15 9.14 20.12
C PHE A 240 -11.30 8.19 20.96
N THR A 241 -11.94 7.27 21.68
CA THR A 241 -11.21 6.36 22.59
C THR A 241 -11.54 4.88 22.38
N GLY A 242 -12.39 4.54 21.40
CA GLY A 242 -12.74 3.14 21.16
C GLY A 242 -13.38 2.85 19.81
N MET A 243 -13.78 1.59 19.70
CA MET A 243 -14.53 1.03 18.58
C MET A 243 -15.94 0.69 19.07
N SER A 244 -16.92 0.83 18.19
CA SER A 244 -18.27 0.33 18.38
C SER A 244 -18.24 -1.19 18.48
N GLU A 245 -19.26 -1.82 19.06
CA GLU A 245 -19.29 -3.29 19.19
C GLU A 245 -19.19 -4.01 17.84
N GLU A 246 -19.81 -3.46 16.80
CA GLU A 246 -19.75 -3.99 15.44
C GLU A 246 -18.35 -3.85 14.85
N THR A 247 -17.76 -2.66 14.94
CA THR A 247 -16.42 -2.42 14.45
C THR A 247 -15.36 -3.20 15.21
N GLN A 248 -15.52 -3.39 16.53
CA GLN A 248 -14.64 -4.22 17.36
C GLN A 248 -14.65 -5.68 16.90
N LYS A 249 -15.84 -6.27 16.65
CA LYS A 249 -15.95 -7.65 16.13
C LYS A 249 -15.28 -7.80 14.76
N GLN A 250 -15.48 -6.82 13.88
CA GLN A 250 -14.85 -6.81 12.56
C GLN A 250 -13.33 -6.65 12.69
N PHE A 251 -12.85 -5.78 13.58
CA PHE A 251 -11.44 -5.58 13.87
C PHE A 251 -10.77 -6.87 14.37
N GLU A 252 -11.35 -7.55 15.35
CA GLU A 252 -10.80 -8.80 15.89
C GLU A 252 -10.70 -9.90 14.82
N LYS A 253 -11.70 -9.99 13.93
CA LYS A 253 -11.69 -10.91 12.80
C LYS A 253 -10.57 -10.58 11.80
N ASP A 254 -10.43 -9.31 11.44
CA ASP A 254 -9.41 -8.86 10.51
C ASP A 254 -8.01 -8.99 11.12
N LEU A 255 -7.85 -8.68 12.40
CA LEU A 255 -6.61 -8.86 13.17
C LEU A 255 -6.19 -10.32 13.18
N LYS A 256 -7.13 -11.24 13.46
CA LYS A 256 -6.86 -12.68 13.40
C LYS A 256 -6.46 -13.12 11.99
N THR A 257 -7.11 -12.60 10.96
CA THR A 257 -6.79 -12.91 9.56
C THR A 257 -5.39 -12.40 9.19
N PHE A 258 -5.01 -11.21 9.66
CA PHE A 258 -3.67 -10.67 9.47
C PHE A 258 -2.64 -11.51 10.21
N TYR A 259 -2.90 -11.85 11.47
CA TYR A 259 -2.02 -12.69 12.26
C TYR A 259 -1.73 -13.99 11.54
N THR A 260 -2.78 -14.77 11.22
CA THR A 260 -2.61 -16.09 10.58
C THR A 260 -1.92 -16.00 9.23
N THR A 261 -2.19 -14.94 8.45
CA THR A 261 -1.62 -14.77 7.11
C THR A 261 -0.14 -14.38 7.18
N PHE A 262 0.22 -13.42 8.02
CA PHE A 262 1.58 -12.86 8.08
C PHE A 262 2.53 -13.65 8.99
N THR A 263 2.02 -14.40 9.97
CA THR A 263 2.85 -15.26 10.84
C THR A 263 2.79 -16.73 10.44
N GLY A 264 1.72 -17.18 9.77
CA GLY A 264 1.47 -18.60 9.48
C GLY A 264 0.93 -19.40 10.68
N GLU A 265 0.81 -18.79 11.85
CA GLU A 265 0.35 -19.44 13.08
C GLU A 265 -1.19 -19.38 13.20
N GLN A 266 -1.80 -20.48 13.65
CA GLN A 266 -3.27 -20.57 13.76
C GLN A 266 -3.82 -19.98 15.06
N GLU A 267 -3.04 -20.03 16.14
CA GLU A 267 -3.41 -19.54 17.46
C GLU A 267 -2.74 -18.20 17.72
N MET A 268 -3.56 -17.16 17.92
CA MET A 268 -3.10 -15.79 18.18
C MET A 268 -2.89 -15.58 19.67
N ASP A 269 -1.69 -15.15 20.06
CA ASP A 269 -1.38 -14.80 21.45
C ASP A 269 -2.25 -13.60 21.92
N SER A 270 -2.73 -13.70 23.16
CA SER A 270 -3.40 -12.64 23.92
C SER A 270 -2.66 -11.29 23.97
N ASN A 271 -1.35 -11.29 23.74
CA ASN A 271 -0.53 -10.09 23.70
C ASN A 271 -0.72 -9.27 22.40
N ILE A 272 -1.28 -9.86 21.33
CA ILE A 272 -1.53 -9.20 20.05
C ILE A 272 -2.86 -8.42 20.14
N LYS A 273 -2.76 -7.09 20.21
CA LYS A 273 -3.93 -6.20 20.37
C LYS A 273 -4.15 -5.29 19.17
N SER A 274 -3.16 -5.17 18.30
CA SER A 274 -3.18 -4.32 17.12
C SER A 274 -2.41 -4.96 15.96
N PHE A 275 -2.65 -4.47 14.74
CA PHE A 275 -1.87 -4.91 13.58
C PHE A 275 -0.37 -4.70 13.79
N SER A 276 0.01 -3.62 14.48
CA SER A 276 1.40 -3.26 14.77
C SER A 276 2.15 -4.29 15.65
N ASP A 277 1.42 -5.05 16.48
CA ASP A 277 2.00 -6.07 17.34
C ASP A 277 2.42 -7.34 16.58
N ILE A 278 1.95 -7.49 15.33
CA ILE A 278 2.23 -8.64 14.48
C ILE A 278 3.64 -8.48 13.89
N LYS A 279 4.56 -9.33 14.34
CA LYS A 279 5.90 -9.44 13.76
C LYS A 279 5.85 -10.22 12.45
N LEU A 280 6.62 -9.77 11.46
CA LEU A 280 6.77 -10.50 10.20
C LEU A 280 7.63 -11.75 10.39
N LYS A 281 7.49 -12.73 9.48
CA LYS A 281 8.27 -13.96 9.52
C LYS A 281 9.77 -13.69 9.42
N ASP A 282 10.51 -14.35 10.30
CA ASP A 282 11.96 -14.48 10.23
C ASP A 282 12.32 -15.54 9.18
N ALA A 283 12.73 -15.08 7.99
CA ALA A 283 13.06 -15.97 6.88
C ALA A 283 14.20 -16.95 7.21
N THR A 284 15.11 -16.61 8.14
CA THR A 284 16.22 -17.51 8.53
C THR A 284 15.76 -18.67 9.39
N LYS A 285 14.66 -18.50 10.13
CA LYS A 285 14.03 -19.57 10.93
C LYS A 285 13.04 -20.38 10.12
N GLU A 286 12.26 -19.71 9.27
CA GLU A 286 11.24 -20.34 8.46
C GLU A 286 11.86 -21.20 7.34
N TYR A 287 12.91 -20.68 6.69
CA TYR A 287 13.53 -21.32 5.54
C TYR A 287 14.98 -21.68 5.88
N LYS A 288 15.25 -22.96 6.13
CA LYS A 288 16.64 -23.47 6.33
C LYS A 288 17.59 -23.07 5.20
N LYS A 289 17.05 -22.89 4.00
CA LYS A 289 17.76 -22.46 2.78
C LYS A 289 18.20 -20.98 2.80
N CYS A 290 17.82 -20.23 3.83
CA CYS A 290 18.31 -18.88 4.12
C CYS A 290 19.39 -18.84 5.21
N ASP A 291 19.72 -19.97 5.83
CA ASP A 291 20.78 -20.04 6.83
C ASP A 291 22.15 -19.81 6.19
N SER A 292 23.05 -19.17 6.93
CA SER A 292 24.43 -18.88 6.52
C SER A 292 25.20 -20.16 6.18
N ALA A 293 24.83 -21.27 6.82
CA ALA A 293 25.42 -22.59 6.57
C ALA A 293 25.00 -23.19 5.22
N ASN A 294 23.77 -22.91 4.76
CA ASN A 294 23.20 -23.43 3.50
C ASN A 294 22.35 -22.34 2.81
N PRO A 295 22.99 -21.31 2.22
CA PRO A 295 22.29 -20.14 1.70
C PRO A 295 21.74 -20.38 0.28
N ASP A 296 21.10 -21.52 0.06
CA ASP A 296 20.59 -21.91 -1.26
C ASP A 296 19.65 -20.84 -1.84
N PHE A 297 18.82 -20.18 -1.02
CA PHE A 297 17.94 -19.10 -1.51
C PHE A 297 18.66 -17.82 -1.91
N MET A 298 19.94 -17.65 -1.53
CA MET A 298 20.76 -16.53 -1.96
C MET A 298 21.52 -16.82 -3.26
N GLY A 299 21.47 -18.07 -3.75
CA GLY A 299 22.13 -18.51 -4.97
C GLY A 299 21.59 -17.83 -6.24
N LYS A 300 22.41 -17.85 -7.30
CA LYS A 300 22.00 -17.45 -8.65
C LYS A 300 21.69 -18.70 -9.45
N TYR A 301 20.43 -18.87 -9.86
CA TYR A 301 20.00 -20.06 -10.59
C TYR A 301 19.63 -19.71 -12.02
N LYS A 302 20.26 -20.41 -12.96
CA LYS A 302 19.95 -20.32 -14.38
C LYS A 302 18.79 -21.25 -14.69
N VAL A 303 17.69 -20.68 -15.21
CA VAL A 303 16.45 -21.42 -15.49
C VAL A 303 16.02 -21.18 -16.93
N ASP A 304 15.56 -22.25 -17.58
CA ASP A 304 14.95 -22.20 -18.91
C ASP A 304 13.57 -21.55 -18.82
N LYS A 305 13.26 -20.63 -19.74
CA LYS A 305 11.98 -19.94 -19.80
C LYS A 305 10.79 -20.87 -20.07
N ASN A 306 11.04 -22.03 -20.68
CA ASN A 306 10.03 -23.05 -20.97
C ASN A 306 9.86 -24.07 -19.84
N ASP A 307 10.66 -23.97 -18.77
CA ASP A 307 10.51 -24.85 -17.61
C ASP A 307 9.15 -24.64 -16.93
N LYS A 308 8.43 -25.72 -16.66
CA LYS A 308 7.08 -25.64 -16.05
C LYS A 308 7.08 -24.90 -14.70
N LEU A 309 8.06 -25.16 -13.83
CA LEU A 309 8.12 -24.50 -12.52
C LEU A 309 8.38 -23.00 -12.68
N PHE A 310 9.21 -22.62 -13.66
CA PHE A 310 9.46 -21.23 -13.98
C PHE A 310 8.22 -20.51 -14.56
N ILE A 311 7.46 -21.19 -15.43
CA ILE A 311 6.19 -20.68 -15.97
C ILE A 311 5.19 -20.48 -14.83
N ASP A 312 5.04 -21.46 -13.93
CA ASP A 312 4.13 -21.38 -12.79
C ASP A 312 4.53 -20.24 -11.84
N TYR A 313 5.83 -20.10 -11.55
CA TYR A 313 6.40 -18.98 -10.77
C TYR A 313 6.13 -17.62 -11.42
N SER A 314 6.39 -17.49 -12.71
CA SER A 314 6.17 -16.26 -13.48
C SER A 314 4.69 -15.90 -13.57
N SER A 315 3.81 -16.90 -13.72
CA SER A 315 2.37 -16.67 -13.71
C SER A 315 1.89 -16.21 -12.33
N ASN A 316 2.41 -16.79 -11.25
CA ASN A 316 2.09 -16.34 -9.89
C ASN A 316 2.41 -14.85 -9.71
N ILE A 317 3.61 -14.41 -10.11
CA ILE A 317 4.00 -12.98 -10.04
C ILE A 317 3.10 -12.11 -10.91
N ARG A 318 2.77 -12.55 -12.13
CA ARG A 318 1.85 -11.81 -13.01
C ARG A 318 0.48 -11.66 -12.36
N ASP A 319 -0.03 -12.71 -11.74
CA ASP A 319 -1.33 -12.70 -11.09
C ASP A 319 -1.34 -11.81 -9.84
N MET A 320 -0.25 -11.77 -9.08
CA MET A 320 -0.03 -10.81 -7.99
C MET A 320 -0.13 -9.36 -8.48
N ILE A 321 0.57 -9.03 -9.57
CA ILE A 321 0.55 -7.69 -10.18
C ILE A 321 -0.89 -7.32 -10.60
N ASN A 322 -1.58 -8.24 -11.27
CA ASN A 322 -2.94 -8.00 -11.76
C ASN A 322 -3.94 -7.80 -10.60
N ARG A 323 -3.89 -8.66 -9.57
CA ARG A 323 -4.74 -8.54 -8.38
C ARG A 323 -4.48 -7.24 -7.63
N ALA A 324 -3.21 -6.90 -7.40
CA ALA A 324 -2.84 -5.65 -6.74
C ALA A 324 -3.36 -4.43 -7.54
N SER A 325 -3.18 -4.42 -8.86
CA SER A 325 -3.67 -3.34 -9.72
C SER A 325 -5.21 -3.24 -9.72
N SER A 326 -5.92 -4.37 -9.68
CA SER A 326 -7.38 -4.39 -9.60
C SER A 326 -7.86 -3.75 -8.29
N LYS A 327 -7.30 -4.18 -7.16
CA LYS A 327 -7.67 -3.65 -5.83
C LYS A 327 -7.30 -2.18 -5.66
N GLN A 328 -6.17 -1.74 -6.20
CA GLN A 328 -5.83 -0.31 -6.25
C GLN A 328 -6.86 0.50 -7.06
N SER A 329 -7.38 -0.06 -8.16
CA SER A 329 -8.44 0.59 -8.95
C SER A 329 -9.77 0.65 -8.19
N GLU A 330 -10.10 -0.40 -7.44
CA GLU A 330 -11.25 -0.42 -6.52
C GLU A 330 -11.10 0.66 -5.42
N LEU A 331 -9.93 0.83 -4.83
CA LEU A 331 -9.67 1.91 -3.85
C LEU A 331 -9.84 3.31 -4.47
N LEU A 332 -9.37 3.51 -5.71
CA LEU A 332 -9.58 4.78 -6.42
C LEU A 332 -11.06 5.04 -6.72
N SER A 333 -11.87 3.99 -6.90
CA SER A 333 -13.32 4.14 -7.04
C SER A 333 -13.96 4.72 -5.78
N VAL A 334 -13.48 4.32 -4.59
CA VAL A 334 -13.93 4.89 -3.31
C VAL A 334 -13.57 6.38 -3.22
N VAL A 335 -12.38 6.77 -3.68
CA VAL A 335 -12.00 8.21 -3.75
C VAL A 335 -12.97 9.01 -4.63
N ASN A 336 -13.42 8.42 -5.74
CA ASN A 336 -14.38 9.05 -6.64
C ASN A 336 -15.81 9.15 -6.06
N GLU A 337 -16.14 8.37 -5.01
CA GLU A 337 -17.41 8.50 -4.28
C GLU A 337 -17.36 9.70 -3.30
N ILE A 338 -16.18 9.97 -2.73
CA ILE A 338 -15.95 11.02 -1.73
C ILE A 338 -15.81 12.40 -2.40
N PHE A 339 -15.17 12.45 -3.57
CA PHE A 339 -14.84 13.69 -4.25
C PHE A 339 -15.55 13.82 -5.59
N THR A 340 -15.93 15.03 -5.96
CA THR A 340 -16.54 15.35 -7.25
C THR A 340 -15.83 16.51 -7.94
N PHE A 341 -15.98 16.57 -9.26
CA PHE A 341 -15.49 17.69 -10.05
C PHE A 341 -16.54 18.79 -10.16
N VAL A 342 -16.09 20.01 -9.98
CA VAL A 342 -16.89 21.22 -10.08
C VAL A 342 -16.13 22.29 -10.85
N ILE A 343 -16.88 23.20 -11.48
CA ILE A 343 -16.31 24.36 -12.15
C ILE A 343 -16.18 25.47 -11.11
N ASP A 344 -14.95 25.89 -10.83
CA ASP A 344 -14.69 27.02 -9.95
C ASP A 344 -15.36 28.28 -10.54
N PRO A 345 -16.27 28.95 -9.81
CA PRO A 345 -17.03 30.07 -10.35
C PRO A 345 -16.15 31.28 -10.68
N PHE A 346 -15.00 31.43 -10.03
CA PHE A 346 -14.05 32.52 -10.24
C PHE A 346 -13.07 32.21 -11.37
N THR A 347 -12.44 31.04 -11.32
CA THR A 347 -11.37 30.71 -12.28
C THR A 347 -11.87 30.02 -13.54
N LYS A 348 -13.14 29.58 -13.56
CA LYS A 348 -13.77 28.73 -14.58
C LYS A 348 -13.00 27.42 -14.84
N LYS A 349 -12.07 27.04 -13.96
CA LYS A 349 -11.30 25.80 -14.05
C LYS A 349 -12.01 24.67 -13.32
N LYS A 350 -11.87 23.46 -13.87
CA LYS A 350 -12.32 22.24 -13.21
C LYS A 350 -11.49 22.02 -11.95
N ARG A 351 -12.14 21.98 -10.79
CA ARG A 351 -11.55 21.69 -9.48
C ARG A 351 -12.24 20.51 -8.83
N ILE A 352 -11.57 19.91 -7.84
CA ILE A 352 -12.10 18.82 -7.04
C ILE A 352 -12.61 19.41 -5.72
N ARG A 353 -13.77 18.94 -5.25
CA ARG A 353 -14.28 19.20 -3.90
C ARG A 353 -14.94 17.95 -3.32
N ILE A 354 -15.16 17.93 -2.00
CA ILE A 354 -15.98 16.91 -1.33
C ILE A 354 -17.37 16.89 -1.97
N SER A 355 -17.84 15.69 -2.24
CA SER A 355 -19.12 15.46 -2.87
C SER A 355 -20.25 16.02 -1.99
N PRO A 356 -21.11 16.91 -2.50
CA PRO A 356 -22.15 17.54 -1.69
C PRO A 356 -23.22 16.55 -1.20
N ILE A 357 -23.31 15.38 -1.83
CA ILE A 357 -24.22 14.30 -1.44
C ILE A 357 -23.61 13.37 -0.40
N LEU A 358 -22.32 13.52 -0.05
CA LEU A 358 -21.65 12.64 0.90
C LEU A 358 -22.18 12.88 2.32
N THR A 359 -23.07 12.02 2.79
CA THR A 359 -23.58 12.05 4.17
C THR A 359 -22.66 11.28 5.13
N ASP A 360 -22.88 11.41 6.44
CA ASP A 360 -22.21 10.57 7.47
C ASP A 360 -22.38 9.07 7.19
N GLU A 361 -23.58 8.66 6.76
CA GLU A 361 -23.88 7.28 6.41
C GLU A 361 -23.10 6.81 5.17
N LEU A 362 -23.08 7.63 4.11
CA LEU A 362 -22.34 7.30 2.89
C LEU A 362 -20.82 7.31 3.14
N LEU A 363 -20.34 8.22 3.97
CA LEU A 363 -18.94 8.25 4.40
C LEU A 363 -18.58 6.99 5.20
N GLN A 364 -19.46 6.54 6.11
CA GLN A 364 -19.24 5.29 6.85
C GLN A 364 -19.19 4.08 5.92
N LYS A 365 -20.11 3.97 4.96
CA LYS A 365 -20.08 2.90 3.94
C LYS A 365 -18.80 2.94 3.10
N ALA A 366 -18.31 4.13 2.76
CA ALA A 366 -17.05 4.30 2.04
C ALA A 366 -15.85 3.84 2.90
N VAL A 367 -15.87 4.10 4.21
CA VAL A 367 -14.85 3.59 5.17
C VAL A 367 -14.85 2.07 5.22
N GLU A 368 -16.01 1.45 5.39
CA GLU A 368 -16.16 -0.03 5.43
C GLU A 368 -15.71 -0.69 4.13
N LYS A 369 -16.10 -0.10 2.99
CA LYS A 369 -15.70 -0.55 1.66
C LYS A 369 -14.19 -0.46 1.47
N ALA A 370 -13.58 0.67 1.81
CA ALA A 370 -12.12 0.84 1.71
C ALA A 370 -11.39 -0.16 2.61
N ARG A 371 -11.79 -0.26 3.89
CA ARG A 371 -11.23 -1.21 4.86
C ARG A 371 -11.23 -2.63 4.30
N LYS A 372 -12.37 -3.12 3.79
CA LYS A 372 -12.48 -4.45 3.17
C LYS A 372 -11.50 -4.63 2.01
N ILE A 373 -11.42 -3.66 1.09
CA ILE A 373 -10.52 -3.73 -0.06
C ILE A 373 -9.04 -3.76 0.38
N ILE A 374 -8.66 -2.97 1.39
CA ILE A 374 -7.29 -2.93 1.94
C ILE A 374 -6.94 -4.29 2.57
N ILE A 375 -7.82 -4.84 3.40
CA ILE A 375 -7.66 -6.17 4.03
C ILE A 375 -7.45 -7.24 2.97
N GLU A 376 -8.33 -7.31 1.96
CA GLU A 376 -8.23 -8.26 0.86
C GLU A 376 -6.94 -8.10 0.07
N LEU A 377 -6.53 -6.86 -0.22
CA LEU A 377 -5.28 -6.56 -0.92
C LEU A 377 -4.09 -7.12 -0.13
N TYR A 378 -3.95 -6.79 1.15
CA TYR A 378 -2.78 -7.21 1.95
C TYR A 378 -2.73 -8.72 2.16
N VAL A 379 -3.86 -9.34 2.50
CA VAL A 379 -3.94 -10.79 2.76
C VAL A 379 -3.67 -11.61 1.50
N SER A 380 -4.31 -11.27 0.37
CA SER A 380 -4.10 -11.99 -0.88
C SER A 380 -2.65 -11.90 -1.34
N CYS A 381 -2.04 -10.75 -1.13
CA CYS A 381 -0.69 -10.48 -1.56
C CYS A 381 0.38 -11.23 -0.78
N GLU A 382 0.24 -11.31 0.54
CA GLU A 382 1.11 -12.12 1.38
C GLU A 382 0.92 -13.61 1.07
N THR A 383 -0.33 -14.05 0.88
CA THR A 383 -0.64 -15.44 0.47
C THR A 383 0.05 -15.81 -0.84
N ASP A 384 -0.05 -14.95 -1.84
CA ASP A 384 0.59 -15.17 -3.14
C ASP A 384 2.12 -15.08 -3.06
N TYR A 385 2.65 -14.25 -2.16
CA TYR A 385 4.08 -14.15 -1.91
C TYR A 385 4.64 -15.45 -1.35
N VAL A 386 3.98 -16.01 -0.33
CA VAL A 386 4.33 -17.33 0.25
C VAL A 386 4.25 -18.43 -0.80
N LYS A 387 3.20 -18.43 -1.64
CA LYS A 387 3.10 -19.35 -2.78
C LYS A 387 4.27 -19.17 -3.76
N GLY A 388 4.68 -17.93 -4.03
CA GLY A 388 5.85 -17.62 -4.83
C GLY A 388 7.14 -18.19 -4.24
N ILE A 389 7.34 -18.07 -2.93
CA ILE A 389 8.50 -18.65 -2.23
C ILE A 389 8.53 -20.17 -2.43
N HIS A 390 7.41 -20.88 -2.25
CA HIS A 390 7.37 -22.34 -2.42
C HIS A 390 7.65 -22.78 -3.87
N LEU A 391 7.17 -22.02 -4.86
CA LEU A 391 7.50 -22.27 -6.26
C LEU A 391 9.00 -22.07 -6.53
N TYR A 392 9.60 -21.02 -5.96
CA TYR A 392 11.04 -20.81 -6.04
C TYR A 392 11.83 -21.90 -5.34
N GLU A 393 11.37 -22.36 -4.17
CA GLU A 393 11.97 -23.46 -3.44
C GLU A 393 12.07 -24.73 -4.29
N ALA A 394 10.98 -25.09 -4.99
CA ALA A 394 10.96 -26.23 -5.89
C ALA A 394 11.94 -26.06 -7.07
N ILE A 395 12.12 -24.85 -7.60
CA ILE A 395 13.11 -24.54 -8.64
C ILE A 395 14.53 -24.76 -8.11
N VAL A 396 14.82 -24.24 -6.91
CA VAL A 396 16.13 -24.38 -6.26
C VAL A 396 16.46 -25.85 -6.03
N GLU A 397 15.53 -26.61 -5.46
CA GLU A 397 15.71 -28.05 -5.21
C GLU A 397 15.96 -28.83 -6.50
N LYS A 398 15.20 -28.53 -7.56
CA LYS A 398 15.43 -29.12 -8.89
C LYS A 398 16.84 -28.81 -9.40
N LYS A 399 17.32 -27.58 -9.24
CA LYS A 399 18.66 -27.17 -9.71
C LYS A 399 19.79 -27.82 -8.91
N ILE A 400 19.63 -27.94 -7.60
CA ILE A 400 20.57 -28.67 -6.74
C ILE A 400 20.63 -30.14 -7.20
N PHE A 401 19.49 -30.77 -7.44
CA PHE A 401 19.43 -32.15 -7.90
C PHE A 401 20.07 -32.36 -9.29
N GLU A 402 19.83 -31.45 -10.24
CA GLU A 402 20.50 -31.46 -11.56
C GLU A 402 22.02 -31.35 -11.42
N SER A 403 22.50 -30.48 -10.53
CA SER A 403 23.94 -30.32 -10.24
C SER A 403 24.55 -31.59 -9.66
N LEU A 404 23.89 -32.21 -8.66
CA LEU A 404 24.34 -33.45 -8.03
C LEU A 404 24.44 -34.60 -9.05
N LYS A 405 23.45 -34.75 -9.94
CA LYS A 405 23.49 -35.73 -11.03
C LYS A 405 24.65 -35.51 -12.00
N ASN A 406 24.99 -34.25 -12.28
CA ASN A 406 26.11 -33.93 -13.16
C ASN A 406 27.45 -34.22 -12.48
N GLN A 407 27.58 -33.93 -11.18
CA GLN A 407 28.75 -34.30 -10.38
C GLN A 407 28.93 -35.82 -10.33
N GLU A 408 27.86 -36.58 -10.07
CA GLU A 408 27.89 -38.04 -10.08
C GLU A 408 28.39 -38.60 -11.42
N LYS A 409 27.83 -38.10 -12.54
CA LYS A 409 28.27 -38.50 -13.89
C LYS A 409 29.74 -38.17 -14.15
N ASN A 410 30.22 -37.01 -13.69
CA ASN A 410 31.62 -36.63 -13.85
C ASN A 410 32.54 -37.53 -13.02
N LEU A 411 32.18 -37.84 -11.77
CA LEU A 411 32.91 -38.77 -10.91
C LEU A 411 32.94 -40.19 -11.51
N GLN A 412 31.85 -40.66 -12.12
CA GLN A 412 31.81 -41.94 -12.82
C GLN A 412 32.78 -41.95 -14.02
N LYS A 413 32.81 -40.89 -14.82
CA LYS A 413 33.77 -40.75 -15.94
C LYS A 413 35.21 -40.70 -15.46
N GLU A 414 35.51 -39.99 -14.38
CA GLU A 414 36.85 -39.94 -13.80
C GLU A 414 37.28 -41.30 -13.25
N LYS A 415 36.38 -42.04 -12.61
CA LYS A 415 36.62 -43.41 -12.16
C LYS A 415 36.95 -44.32 -13.35
N GLU A 416 36.15 -44.28 -14.42
CA GLU A 416 36.40 -45.07 -15.64
C GLU A 416 37.76 -44.72 -16.28
N LYS A 417 38.07 -43.43 -16.37
CA LYS A 417 39.37 -42.95 -16.88
C LYS A 417 40.53 -43.45 -16.02
N THR A 418 40.43 -43.37 -14.70
CA THR A 418 41.46 -43.84 -13.76
C THR A 418 41.66 -45.36 -13.87
N ILE A 419 40.57 -46.12 -14.00
CA ILE A 419 40.63 -47.57 -14.22
C ILE A 419 41.34 -47.89 -15.54
N GLN A 420 41.03 -47.14 -16.60
CA GLN A 420 41.65 -47.34 -17.91
C GLN A 420 43.15 -47.01 -17.87
N GLU A 421 43.53 -45.86 -17.28
CA GLU A 421 44.93 -45.47 -17.11
C GLU A 421 45.72 -46.50 -16.28
N THR A 422 45.11 -47.06 -15.22
CA THR A 422 45.72 -48.12 -14.41
C THR A 422 45.94 -49.39 -15.22
N ARG A 423 44.95 -49.81 -16.02
CA ARG A 423 45.09 -50.97 -16.93
C ARG A 423 46.18 -50.76 -17.97
N ASP A 424 46.27 -49.56 -18.54
CA ASP A 424 47.28 -49.22 -19.55
C ASP A 424 48.69 -49.22 -18.93
N ILE A 425 48.85 -48.74 -17.70
CA ILE A 425 50.11 -48.84 -16.93
C ILE A 425 50.49 -50.31 -16.66
N GLU A 426 49.52 -51.14 -16.24
CA GLU A 426 49.77 -52.57 -16.00
C GLU A 426 50.18 -53.31 -17.29
N LEU A 427 49.52 -53.03 -18.41
CA LEU A 427 49.85 -53.58 -19.74
C LEU A 427 51.26 -53.17 -20.18
N ASN A 428 51.61 -51.89 -20.02
CA ASN A 428 52.94 -51.39 -20.35
C ASN A 428 54.04 -51.95 -19.43
N SER A 429 53.76 -52.18 -18.15
CA SER A 429 54.70 -52.81 -17.22
C SER A 429 54.96 -54.29 -17.55
N LYS A 430 53.96 -55.02 -18.05
CA LYS A 430 54.12 -56.41 -18.52
C LYS A 430 54.93 -56.49 -19.82
N ASN A 431 54.69 -55.57 -20.75
CA ASN A 431 55.47 -55.50 -22.00
C ASN A 431 56.95 -55.11 -21.75
N SER A 432 57.22 -54.24 -20.77
CA SER A 432 58.60 -53.89 -20.40
C SER A 432 59.35 -55.06 -19.73
N LYS A 433 58.66 -55.96 -19.01
CA LYS A 433 59.30 -57.16 -18.41
C LYS A 433 59.64 -58.23 -19.45
N ASN A 434 58.84 -58.36 -20.51
CA ASN A 434 59.12 -59.31 -21.59
C ASN A 434 60.29 -58.89 -22.51
N ASN A 435 60.63 -57.60 -22.57
CA ASN A 435 61.77 -57.10 -23.37
C ASN A 435 63.13 -57.17 -22.65
N ILE A 436 63.20 -57.59 -21.38
CA ILE A 436 64.46 -57.74 -20.63
C ILE A 436 65.03 -59.17 -20.72
N ILE A 437 64.32 -60.11 -21.34
CA ILE A 437 64.79 -61.50 -21.53
C ILE A 437 65.19 -61.76 -22.99
N ILE A 438 66.09 -60.95 -23.57
CA ILE A 438 66.88 -61.35 -24.75
C ILE A 438 68.30 -60.78 -24.63
N ASN A 439 69.29 -61.68 -24.68
CA ASN A 439 70.76 -61.57 -24.64
C ASN A 439 71.46 -61.51 -23.27
N PRO A 440 72.22 -62.59 -22.95
CA PRO A 440 73.67 -62.44 -23.06
C PRO A 440 74.41 -63.70 -23.59
N GLU A 441 75.10 -63.55 -24.71
CA GLU A 441 76.32 -64.29 -25.10
C GLU A 441 77.13 -63.28 -25.95
N LEU A 442 78.45 -63.08 -25.87
CA LEU A 442 79.54 -63.88 -25.32
C LEU A 442 80.82 -63.01 -25.18
N ASN A 443 81.72 -63.45 -24.30
CA ASN A 443 83.20 -63.30 -24.30
C ASN A 443 83.89 -61.99 -23.89
N THR A 444 84.61 -62.07 -22.76
CA THR A 444 86.03 -61.68 -22.69
C THR A 444 86.86 -62.73 -21.93
N HIS A 445 87.98 -63.09 -22.54
CA HIS A 445 89.00 -64.03 -22.10
C HIS A 445 89.81 -63.54 -20.87
N THR A 446 90.30 -64.48 -20.06
CA THR A 446 91.38 -64.36 -19.05
C THR A 446 91.93 -65.79 -18.88
N GLN A 447 93.20 -66.19 -18.95
CA GLN A 447 94.56 -65.64 -19.06
C GLN A 447 95.50 -66.81 -19.50
N ILE A 448 96.79 -66.51 -19.74
CA ILE A 448 98.02 -67.24 -19.26
C ILE A 448 99.09 -67.51 -20.35
N VAL A 449 100.32 -67.05 -20.01
CA VAL A 449 101.68 -67.05 -20.61
C VAL A 449 101.96 -66.07 -21.76
#